data_AF-A0A2N1W942-F1
#
_entry.id   AF-A0A2N1W942-F1
#
_cell.length_a   1.000
_cell.length_b   1.000
_cell.length_c   1.000
_cell.angle_alpha   90.00
_cell.angle_beta   90.00
_cell.angle_gamma   90.00
#
_symmetry.space_group_name_H-M   'P 1'
#
loop_
_entity.id
_entity.type
_entity.pdbx_description
1 polymer ?
#
loop_
_entity_poly.entity_id
_entity_poly.type
_entity_poly.pdbx_seq_one_letter_code
_entity_poly.pdbx_strand_id
1 'polypeptide(L)'
;KGDGIPEVIAKLDRHWGWMESTGALESRRRERLAQRTREVVERAVRRWLWEETGAGATIDGRLDDLAQGDASPYDLAGEILTTLREGARA
;
A
#
# COMPACT_ATOMS: atom_id res chain seq x y z
N LYS A 1 0.86 44.82 1.77
CA LYS A 1 0.93 44.95 0.30
C LYS A 1 1.08 43.56 -0.29
N GLY A 2 0.33 43.25 -1.36
CA GLY A 2 0.35 41.96 -2.06
C GLY A 2 1.31 41.95 -3.25
N ASP A 3 2.46 42.61 -3.10
CA ASP A 3 3.46 42.70 -4.16
C ASP A 3 3.99 41.29 -4.46
N GLY A 4 4.00 40.87 -5.73
CA GLY A 4 4.41 39.51 -6.13
C GLY A 4 3.26 38.51 -6.29
N ILE A 5 2.06 38.79 -5.76
CA ILE A 5 0.89 37.89 -5.89
C ILE A 5 0.46 37.76 -7.37
N PRO A 6 0.32 38.84 -8.15
CA PRO A 6 -0.04 38.75 -9.58
C PRO A 6 0.96 37.91 -10.38
N GLU A 7 2.25 38.02 -10.08
CA GLU A 7 3.32 37.30 -10.76
C GLU A 7 3.29 35.79 -10.45
N VAL A 8 2.95 35.41 -9.22
CA VAL A 8 2.74 34.00 -8.84
C VAL A 8 1.51 33.43 -9.54
N ILE A 9 0.39 34.17 -9.56
CA ILE A 9 -0.83 33.75 -10.28
C ILE A 9 -0.52 33.52 -11.76
N ALA A 10 0.14 34.47 -12.42
CA ALA A 10 0.51 34.34 -13.83
C ALA A 10 1.44 33.14 -14.11
N LYS A 11 2.30 32.75 -13.16
CA LYS A 11 3.13 31.54 -13.26
C LYS A 11 2.32 30.26 -13.10
N LEU A 12 1.36 30.25 -12.17
CA LEU A 12 0.45 29.12 -11.97
C LEU A 12 -0.41 28.87 -13.22
N ASP A 13 -0.96 29.92 -13.83
CA ASP A 13 -1.75 29.81 -15.06
C ASP A 13 -0.94 29.25 -16.24
N ARG A 14 0.31 29.74 -16.43
CA ARG A 14 1.22 29.20 -17.45
C ARG A 14 1.56 27.73 -17.20
N HIS A 15 1.78 27.35 -15.94
CA HIS A 15 2.04 25.95 -15.60
C HIS A 15 0.81 25.08 -15.85
N TRP A 16 -0.39 25.57 -15.53
CA TRP A 16 -1.64 24.88 -15.80
C TRP A 16 -1.85 24.63 -17.30
N GLY A 17 -1.69 25.66 -18.14
CA GLY A 17 -1.80 25.53 -19.60
C GLY A 17 -0.75 24.58 -20.20
N TRP A 18 0.46 24.55 -19.63
CA TRP A 18 1.47 23.56 -20.01
C TRP A 18 1.04 22.14 -19.60
N MET A 19 0.52 21.93 -18.39
CA MET A 19 0.08 20.61 -17.93
C MET A 19 -1.13 20.09 -18.71
N GLU A 20 -2.01 20.98 -19.14
CA GLU A 20 -3.16 20.64 -19.97
C GLU A 20 -2.73 20.24 -21.39
N SER A 21 -1.91 21.08 -22.06
CA SER A 21 -1.44 20.80 -23.43
C SER A 21 -0.55 19.56 -23.54
N THR A 22 0.14 19.18 -22.46
CA THR A 22 0.98 17.98 -22.41
C THR A 22 0.25 16.74 -21.89
N GLY A 23 -1.00 16.85 -21.44
CA GLY A 23 -1.74 15.75 -20.79
C GLY A 23 -1.23 15.38 -19.39
N ALA A 24 -0.28 16.15 -18.82
CA ALA A 24 0.31 15.87 -17.51
C ALA A 24 -0.72 15.89 -16.37
N LEU A 25 -1.83 16.62 -16.50
CA LEU A 25 -2.92 16.62 -15.52
C LEU A 25 -3.54 15.22 -15.36
N GLU A 26 -3.87 14.57 -16.47
CA GLU A 26 -4.51 13.25 -16.44
C GLU A 26 -3.52 12.17 -15.98
N SER A 27 -2.26 12.22 -16.43
CA SER A 27 -1.21 11.33 -15.94
C SER A 27 -1.04 11.44 -14.42
N ARG A 28 -0.92 12.66 -13.89
CA ARG A 28 -0.82 12.89 -12.44
C ARG A 28 -2.07 12.46 -11.68
N ARG A 29 -3.26 12.62 -12.27
CA ARG A 29 -4.52 12.15 -11.69
C ARG A 29 -4.53 10.63 -11.59
N ARG A 30 -4.13 9.93 -12.65
CA ARG A 30 -4.03 8.47 -12.69
C ARG A 30 -3.02 7.95 -11.68
N GLU A 31 -1.85 8.57 -11.57
CA GLU A 31 -0.82 8.22 -10.58
C GLU A 31 -1.36 8.34 -9.14
N ARG A 32 -2.00 9.47 -8.80
CA ARG A 32 -2.59 9.67 -7.46
C ARG A 32 -3.69 8.66 -7.16
N LEU A 33 -4.53 8.34 -8.15
CA LEU A 33 -5.58 7.32 -8.00
C LEU A 33 -4.99 5.94 -7.79
N ALA A 34 -3.96 5.57 -8.55
CA ALA A 34 -3.27 4.29 -8.39
C ALA A 34 -2.62 4.17 -7.01
N GLN A 35 -1.91 5.22 -6.57
CA GLN A 35 -1.29 5.26 -5.24
C GLN A 35 -2.35 5.10 -4.13
N ARG A 36 -3.42 5.90 -4.16
CA ARG A 36 -4.48 5.82 -3.15
C ARG A 36 -5.18 4.46 -3.15
N THR A 37 -5.40 3.88 -4.32
CA THR A 37 -6.01 2.54 -4.44
C THR A 37 -5.10 1.50 -3.80
N ARG A 38 -3.79 1.55 -4.08
CA ARG A 38 -2.80 0.66 -3.47
C ARG A 38 -2.79 0.77 -1.95
N GLU A 39 -2.77 1.98 -1.40
CA GLU A 39 -2.82 2.22 0.04
C GLU A 39 -4.07 1.63 0.70
N VAL A 40 -5.23 1.73 0.03
CA VAL A 40 -6.49 1.14 0.52
C VAL A 40 -6.42 -0.38 0.50
N VAL A 41 -5.92 -0.97 -0.59
CA VAL A 41 -5.76 -2.43 -0.72
C VAL A 41 -4.78 -2.96 0.33
N GLU A 42 -3.63 -2.32 0.52
CA GLU A 42 -2.63 -2.74 1.51
C GLU A 42 -3.20 -2.73 2.93
N ARG A 43 -3.99 -1.70 3.28
CA ARG A 43 -4.65 -1.62 4.58
C ARG A 43 -5.72 -2.71 4.75
N ALA A 44 -6.51 -2.98 3.71
CA ALA A 44 -7.52 -4.01 3.73
C ALA A 44 -6.90 -5.41 3.87
N VAL A 45 -5.86 -5.70 3.09
CA VAL A 45 -5.13 -6.98 3.16
C VAL A 45 -4.49 -7.19 4.52
N ARG A 46 -3.85 -6.16 5.10
CA ARG A 46 -3.28 -6.26 6.45
C ARG A 46 -4.36 -6.57 7.49
N ARG A 47 -5.53 -5.93 7.39
CA ARG A 47 -6.65 -6.19 8.30
C ARG A 47 -7.14 -7.63 8.18
N TRP A 48 -7.50 -8.03 6.96
CA TRP A 48 -7.97 -9.38 6.66
C TRP A 48 -6.98 -10.44 7.16
N LEU A 49 -5.69 -10.27 6.88
CA LEU A 49 -4.64 -11.20 7.30
C LEU A 49 -4.67 -11.45 8.81
N TRP A 50 -4.75 -10.41 9.63
CA TRP A 50 -4.65 -10.57 11.08
C TRP A 50 -5.98 -10.83 11.78
N GLU A 51 -7.08 -10.29 11.25
CA GLU A 51 -8.39 -10.38 11.90
C GLU A 51 -9.23 -11.57 11.42
N GLU A 52 -9.04 -12.03 10.17
CA GLU A 52 -9.94 -13.02 9.55
C GLU A 52 -9.27 -14.36 9.24
N THR A 53 -7.95 -14.40 9.00
CA THR A 53 -7.30 -15.64 8.54
C THR A 53 -6.76 -16.56 9.64
N GLY A 54 -6.68 -16.07 10.88
CA GLY A 54 -6.06 -16.81 11.99
C GLY A 54 -4.53 -16.83 11.97
N ALA A 55 -3.87 -16.16 11.01
CA ALA A 55 -2.41 -16.11 10.91
C ALA A 55 -1.71 -15.67 12.22
N GLY A 56 -2.31 -14.75 12.98
CA GLY A 56 -1.79 -14.34 14.28
C GLY A 56 -1.75 -15.49 15.28
N ALA A 57 -2.84 -16.25 15.38
CA ALA A 57 -2.90 -17.42 16.28
C ALA A 57 -1.90 -18.51 15.88
N THR A 58 -1.65 -18.69 14.57
CA THR A 58 -0.61 -19.62 14.09
C THR A 58 0.78 -19.18 14.54
N ILE A 59 1.09 -17.88 14.52
CA ILE A 59 2.36 -17.35 15.02
C ILE A 59 2.46 -17.56 16.53
N ASP A 60 1.42 -17.18 17.27
CA ASP A 60 1.40 -17.30 18.73
C ASP A 60 1.62 -18.74 19.19
N GLY A 61 1.03 -19.72 18.48
CA GLY A 61 1.21 -21.15 18.76
C GLY A 61 2.60 -21.72 18.45
N ARG A 62 3.49 -20.97 17.78
CA ARG A 62 4.84 -21.40 17.38
C ARG A 62 5.96 -20.55 17.99
N LEU A 63 5.64 -19.63 18.91
CA LEU A 63 6.64 -18.72 19.51
C LEU A 63 7.76 -19.46 20.25
N ASP A 64 7.46 -20.57 20.93
CA ASP A 64 8.47 -21.36 21.64
C ASP A 64 9.48 -22.01 20.66
N ASP A 65 9.00 -22.60 19.57
CA ASP A 65 9.85 -23.17 18.52
C ASP A 65 10.76 -22.10 17.88
N LEU A 66 10.20 -20.90 17.65
CA LEU A 66 10.96 -19.76 17.12
C LEU A 66 12.03 -19.28 18.10
N ALA A 67 11.71 -19.25 19.40
CA ALA A 67 12.64 -18.83 20.44
C ALA A 67 13.77 -19.85 20.65
N GLN A 68 13.49 -21.15 20.47
CA GLN A 68 14.45 -22.24 20.58
C GLN A 68 15.29 -22.43 19.30
N GLY A 69 14.83 -21.84 18.18
CA GLY A 69 15.50 -21.97 16.88
C GLY A 69 15.13 -23.26 16.13
N ASP A 70 14.12 -23.99 16.60
CA ASP A 70 13.57 -25.18 15.95
C ASP A 70 12.71 -24.83 14.73
N ALA A 71 12.27 -23.57 14.65
CA ALA A 71 11.66 -22.98 13.45
C ALA A 71 12.28 -21.61 13.14
N SER A 72 12.31 -21.25 11.86
CA SER A 72 12.68 -19.91 11.41
C SER A 72 11.44 -19.06 11.14
N PRO A 73 11.46 -17.74 11.45
CA PRO A 73 10.39 -16.83 11.06
C PRO A 73 10.08 -16.86 9.55
N TYR A 74 11.09 -17.13 8.71
CA TYR A 74 10.92 -17.21 7.26
C TYR A 74 10.15 -18.46 6.84
N ASP A 75 10.44 -19.60 7.46
CA ASP A 75 9.78 -20.87 7.15
C ASP A 75 8.31 -20.81 7.59
N LEU A 76 8.06 -20.32 8.81
CA LEU A 76 6.70 -20.14 9.32
C LEU A 76 5.89 -19.15 8.47
N ALA A 77 6.50 -18.06 8.01
CA ALA A 77 5.84 -17.14 7.09
C ALA A 77 5.48 -17.82 5.76
N GLY A 78 6.36 -18.69 5.24
CA GLY A 78 6.09 -19.51 4.06
C GLY A 78 4.92 -20.47 4.24
N GLU A 79 4.86 -21.16 5.38
CA GLU A 79 3.76 -22.06 5.75
C GLU A 79 2.41 -21.33 5.81
N ILE A 80 2.38 -20.19 6.50
CA ILE A 80 1.18 -19.34 6.60
C ILE A 80 0.73 -18.91 5.20
N LEU A 81 1.62 -18.36 4.39
CA LEU A 81 1.29 -17.91 3.03
C LEU A 81 0.81 -19.04 2.12
N THR A 82 1.34 -20.25 2.29
CA THR A 82 0.91 -21.42 1.52
C THR A 82 -0.53 -21.80 1.90
N THR A 83 -0.81 -21.88 3.21
CA THR A 83 -2.15 -22.19 3.74
C THR A 83 -3.19 -21.20 3.26
N LEU A 84 -2.88 -19.89 3.29
CA LEU A 84 -3.78 -18.85 2.80
C LEU A 84 -4.08 -18.96 1.30
N ARG A 85 -3.09 -19.34 0.48
CA ARG A 85 -3.27 -19.54 -0.96
C ARG A 85 -4.11 -20.77 -1.28
N GLU A 86 -4.03 -21.80 -0.45
CA GLU A 86 -4.83 -23.02 -0.60
C GLU A 86 -6.29 -22.77 -0.17
N GLY A 87 -6.50 -22.09 0.97
CA GLY A 87 -7.83 -21.68 1.42
C GLY A 87 -8.54 -20.74 0.45
N ALA A 88 -7.82 -19.86 -0.25
CA ALA A 88 -8.39 -18.99 -1.28
C ALA A 88 -8.81 -19.70 -2.58
N ARG A 89 -8.42 -20.97 -2.78
CA ARG A 89 -8.78 -21.77 -3.96
C ARG A 89 -9.96 -22.71 -3.72
N ALA A 90 -10.35 -22.92 -2.47
CA ALA A 90 -11.48 -23.74 -2.05
C ALA A 90 -12.80 -22.94 -2.08
#